data_AF-A0A9D6S8E1-F1
#
_entry.id   AF-A0A9D6S8E1-F1
#
_cell.length_a   1.000
_cell.length_b   1.000
_cell.length_c   1.000
_cell.angle_alpha   90.00
_cell.angle_beta   90.00
_cell.angle_gamma   90.00
#
_symmetry.space_group_name_H-M   'P 1'
#
loop_
_entity.id
_entity.type
_entity.pdbx_description
1 polymer ?
#
loop_
_entity_poly.entity_id
_entity_poly.type
_entity_poly.pdbx_seq_one_letter_code
_entity_poly.pdbx_strand_id
1 'polypeptide(L)'
;MKRLGIALLFLLAAVLFKSLAWTVLVPVFQTPDEQAHFAQLQWYAEKKSFDIDRANNLSLEVAAAEEIIGTRRDIMGNNKYTYHPEYRNTLSIPDFPRSYRTIYVGQEAALYPPLYYLLDLPF
;
A
#
# COMPACT_ATOMS: atom_id res chain seq x y z
N MET A 1 -16.51 -12.40 38.07
CA MET A 1 -15.90 -13.36 37.10
C MET A 1 -16.87 -13.80 35.99
N LYS A 2 -18.06 -14.35 36.26
CA LYS A 2 -18.98 -14.84 35.20
C LYS A 2 -19.38 -13.79 34.14
N ARG A 3 -19.65 -12.55 34.56
CA ARG A 3 -20.00 -11.44 33.64
C ARG A 3 -18.86 -11.04 32.69
N LEU A 4 -17.60 -11.16 33.17
CA LEU A 4 -16.41 -10.88 32.36
C LEU A 4 -16.24 -11.93 31.25
N GLY A 5 -16.49 -13.21 31.56
CA GLY A 5 -16.44 -14.29 30.57
C GLY A 5 -17.50 -14.14 29.47
N ILE A 6 -18.72 -13.73 29.84
CA ILE A 6 -19.80 -13.48 28.89
C ILE A 6 -19.46 -12.29 27.97
N ALA A 7 -18.97 -11.18 28.55
CA ALA A 7 -18.57 -10.01 27.76
C ALA A 7 -17.43 -10.35 26.79
N LEU A 8 -16.44 -11.14 27.23
CA LEU A 8 -15.35 -11.60 26.37
C LEU A 8 -15.86 -12.48 25.21
N LEU A 9 -16.81 -13.38 25.49
CA LEU A 9 -17.46 -14.21 24.46
C LEU A 9 -18.17 -13.36 23.40
N PHE A 10 -18.92 -12.34 23.81
CA PHE A 10 -19.55 -11.41 22.86
C PHE A 10 -18.54 -10.63 22.03
N LEU A 11 -17.43 -10.18 22.64
CA LEU A 11 -16.37 -9.49 21.93
C LEU A 11 -15.72 -10.40 20.88
N LEU A 12 -15.38 -11.63 21.26
CA LEU A 12 -14.77 -12.61 20.35
C LEU A 12 -15.72 -12.97 19.20
N ALA A 13 -17.02 -13.18 19.50
CA ALA A 13 -18.03 -13.41 18.48
C ALA A 13 -18.15 -12.22 17.52
N ALA A 14 -18.20 -10.99 18.04
CA ALA A 14 -18.29 -9.79 17.22
C ALA A 14 -17.08 -9.64 16.29
N VAL A 15 -15.86 -9.85 16.80
CA VAL A 15 -14.63 -9.81 16.00
C VAL A 15 -14.63 -10.90 14.92
N LEU A 16 -15.07 -12.12 15.25
CA LEU A 16 -15.16 -13.23 14.30
C LEU A 16 -16.13 -12.92 13.16
N PHE A 17 -17.37 -12.55 13.48
CA PHE A 17 -18.38 -12.25 12.45
C PHE A 17 -18.01 -11.04 11.61
N LYS A 18 -17.45 -9.99 12.22
CA LYS A 18 -16.92 -8.83 11.47
C LYS A 18 -15.83 -9.27 10.48
N SER A 19 -14.88 -10.09 10.92
CA SER A 19 -13.77 -10.54 10.07
C SER A 19 -14.25 -11.43 8.92
N LEU A 20 -15.17 -12.37 9.19
CA LEU A 20 -15.79 -13.20 8.16
C LEU A 20 -16.57 -12.37 7.14
N ALA A 21 -17.36 -11.39 7.60
CA ALA A 21 -18.06 -10.47 6.72
C ALA A 21 -17.09 -9.68 5.85
N TRP A 22 -15.98 -9.21 6.43
CA TRP A 22 -14.94 -8.49 5.70
C TRP A 22 -14.27 -9.34 4.62
N THR A 23 -13.94 -10.61 4.91
CA THR A 23 -13.34 -11.54 3.93
C THR A 23 -14.26 -11.82 2.74
N VAL A 24 -15.58 -11.82 2.94
CA VAL A 24 -16.55 -12.02 1.85
C VAL A 24 -16.79 -10.74 1.06
N LEU A 25 -16.85 -9.58 1.73
CA LEU A 25 -17.20 -8.30 1.12
C LEU A 25 -16.01 -7.60 0.46
N VAL A 26 -14.80 -7.82 0.96
CA VAL A 26 -13.58 -7.23 0.42
C VAL A 26 -12.82 -8.32 -0.33
N PRO A 27 -12.75 -8.26 -1.67
CA PRO A 27 -11.93 -9.16 -2.45
C PRO A 27 -10.50 -9.17 -1.90
N VAL A 28 -9.93 -10.36 -1.74
CA VAL A 28 -8.54 -10.57 -1.26
C VAL A 28 -7.53 -9.74 -2.06
N PHE A 29 -7.85 -9.42 -3.32
CA PHE A 29 -7.00 -8.68 -4.26
C PHE A 29 -7.36 -7.19 -4.42
N GLN A 30 -8.19 -6.64 -3.53
CA GLN A 30 -8.54 -5.22 -3.51
C GLN A 30 -7.68 -4.44 -2.49
N THR A 31 -6.39 -4.72 -2.42
CA THR A 31 -5.42 -3.88 -1.71
C THR A 31 -4.79 -2.90 -2.69
N PRO A 32 -5.30 -1.66 -2.82
CA PRO A 32 -4.70 -0.62 -3.66
C PRO A 32 -3.36 -0.10 -3.10
N ASP A 33 -2.64 -0.87 -2.29
CA ASP A 33 -1.43 -0.45 -1.58
C ASP A 33 -0.13 -0.81 -2.32
N GLU A 34 -0.15 -1.64 -3.37
CA GLU A 34 1.10 -2.11 -4.03
C GLU A 34 2.09 -0.98 -4.40
N GLN A 35 1.56 0.18 -4.79
CA GLN A 35 2.31 1.41 -5.02
C GLN A 35 3.08 1.92 -3.79
N ALA A 36 2.41 1.95 -2.64
CA ALA A 36 2.95 2.40 -1.38
C ALA A 36 3.98 1.41 -0.81
N HIS A 37 3.76 0.11 -1.01
CA HIS A 37 4.78 -0.91 -0.77
C HIS A 37 6.02 -0.72 -1.65
N PHE A 38 5.83 -0.48 -2.96
CA PHE A 38 6.92 -0.28 -3.89
C PHE A 38 7.77 0.95 -3.53
N ALA A 39 7.14 2.07 -3.19
CA ALA A 39 7.84 3.29 -2.75
C ALA A 39 8.73 3.03 -1.51
N GLN A 40 8.25 2.25 -0.54
CA GLN A 40 9.05 1.85 0.62
C GLN A 40 10.23 0.94 0.23
N LEU A 41 10.02 -0.06 -0.63
CA LEU A 41 11.09 -0.96 -1.07
C LEU A 41 12.16 -0.22 -1.86
N GLN A 42 11.76 0.72 -2.72
CA GLN A 42 12.70 1.56 -3.44
C GLN A 42 13.51 2.45 -2.49
N TRP A 43 12.87 3.07 -1.49
CA TRP A 43 13.58 3.83 -0.46
C TRP A 43 14.68 2.98 0.19
N TYR A 44 14.33 1.77 0.62
CA TYR A 44 15.30 0.86 1.21
C TYR A 44 16.42 0.48 0.23
N ALA A 45 16.08 0.21 -1.03
CA ALA A 45 17.04 -0.14 -2.06
C ALA A 45 18.07 0.97 -2.31
N GLU A 46 17.64 2.23 -2.32
CA GLU A 46 18.46 3.40 -2.64
C GLU A 46 19.18 3.98 -1.42
N LYS A 47 18.54 4.02 -0.24
CA LYS A 47 19.08 4.61 0.99
C LYS A 47 19.72 3.61 1.94
N LYS A 48 19.46 2.32 1.77
CA LYS A 48 19.88 1.24 2.69
C LYS A 48 19.46 1.49 4.14
N SER A 49 18.31 2.15 4.33
CA SER A 49 17.78 2.55 5.63
C SER A 49 16.27 2.31 5.71
N PHE A 50 15.80 2.02 6.92
CA PHE A 50 14.38 1.97 7.26
C PHE A 50 13.87 3.30 7.85
N ASP A 51 14.74 4.28 8.02
CA ASP A 51 14.37 5.63 8.39
C ASP A 51 13.82 6.35 7.15
N ILE A 52 12.50 6.29 6.99
CA ILE A 52 11.79 6.86 5.84
C ILE A 52 11.30 8.26 6.22
N ASP A 53 11.65 9.24 5.38
CA ASP A 53 11.11 10.60 5.51
C ASP A 53 9.58 10.57 5.41
N ARG A 54 8.88 11.17 6.37
CA ARG A 54 7.41 11.14 6.38
C ARG A 54 6.78 12.05 5.33
N ALA A 55 7.47 13.10 4.90
CA ALA A 55 6.96 14.07 3.95
C ALA A 55 7.34 13.74 2.50
N ASN A 56 8.57 13.25 2.28
CA ASN A 56 9.10 13.00 0.94
C ASN A 56 9.71 11.59 0.84
N ASN A 57 8.88 10.60 0.56
CA ASN A 57 9.27 9.18 0.45
C ASN A 57 8.84 8.50 -0.85
N LEU A 58 8.16 9.22 -1.74
CA LEU A 58 7.87 8.78 -3.10
C LEU A 58 8.95 9.30 -4.04
N SER A 59 9.64 8.39 -4.75
CA SER A 59 10.63 8.80 -5.75
C SER A 59 9.96 9.45 -6.97
N LEU A 60 10.70 10.31 -7.67
CA LEU A 60 10.24 10.92 -8.90
C LEU A 60 10.02 9.88 -10.00
N GLU A 61 10.82 8.79 -10.01
CA GLU A 61 10.65 7.67 -10.94
C GLU A 61 9.26 7.04 -10.78
N VAL A 62 8.88 6.73 -9.53
CA VAL A 62 7.58 6.11 -9.24
C VAL A 62 6.45 7.09 -9.51
N ALA A 63 6.55 8.31 -9.00
CA ALA A 63 5.51 9.32 -9.23
C ALA A 63 5.25 9.56 -10.74
N ALA A 64 6.30 9.60 -11.55
CA ALA A 64 6.18 9.76 -13.00
C ALA A 64 5.60 8.51 -13.67
N ALA A 65 6.03 7.31 -13.26
CA ALA A 65 5.48 6.05 -13.75
C ALA A 65 3.97 5.96 -13.46
N GLU A 66 3.57 6.26 -12.23
CA GLU A 66 2.18 6.25 -11.77
C GLU A 66 1.30 7.24 -12.51
N GLU A 67 1.82 8.43 -12.81
CA GLU A 67 1.13 9.43 -13.62
C GLU A 67 0.88 8.91 -15.04
N ILE A 68 1.89 8.30 -15.67
CA ILE A 68 1.81 7.75 -17.03
C ILE A 68 0.79 6.61 -17.08
N ILE A 69 0.89 5.66 -16.16
CA ILE A 69 -0.01 4.49 -16.14
C ILE A 69 -1.39 4.86 -15.58
N GLY A 70 -1.53 5.99 -14.90
CA GLY A 70 -2.80 6.48 -14.34
C GLY A 70 -3.16 5.90 -12.98
N THR A 71 -2.20 5.29 -12.28
CA THR A 71 -2.41 4.76 -10.93
C THR A 71 -2.09 5.77 -9.84
N ARG A 72 -1.54 6.95 -10.19
CA ARG A 72 -1.29 8.01 -9.20
C ARG A 72 -2.58 8.40 -8.49
N ARG A 73 -2.54 8.41 -7.17
CA ARG A 73 -3.72 8.68 -6.33
C ARG A 73 -3.91 10.17 -6.08
N ASP A 74 -5.17 10.57 -5.98
CA ASP A 74 -5.56 11.88 -5.49
C ASP A 74 -5.53 11.94 -3.95
N ILE A 75 -5.91 13.10 -3.38
CA ILE A 75 -5.97 13.31 -1.93
C ILE A 75 -6.99 12.40 -1.22
N MET A 76 -7.91 11.78 -1.97
CA MET A 76 -8.91 10.85 -1.47
C MET A 76 -8.48 9.39 -1.63
N GLY A 77 -7.30 9.14 -2.19
CA GLY A 77 -6.77 7.79 -2.45
C GLY A 77 -7.29 7.14 -3.73
N ASN A 78 -8.00 7.88 -4.59
CA ASN A 78 -8.54 7.34 -5.85
C ASN A 78 -7.56 7.56 -7.01
N ASN A 79 -7.52 6.62 -7.95
CA ASN A 79 -6.82 6.73 -9.23
C ASN A 79 -7.74 6.30 -10.38
N LYS A 80 -7.24 6.26 -11.62
CA LYS A 80 -8.05 5.94 -12.81
C LYS A 80 -8.64 4.52 -12.79
N TYR A 81 -8.08 3.61 -12.00
CA TYR A 81 -8.49 2.20 -11.89
C TYR A 81 -9.39 1.95 -10.68
N THR A 82 -9.48 2.88 -9.73
CA THR A 82 -10.30 2.74 -8.53
C THR A 82 -11.77 2.56 -8.93
N TYR A 83 -12.32 1.37 -8.67
CA TYR A 83 -13.68 0.95 -9.06
C TYR A 83 -13.95 0.84 -10.56
N HIS A 84 -12.91 0.80 -11.39
CA HIS A 84 -13.03 0.71 -12.84
C HIS A 84 -12.30 -0.53 -13.39
N PRO A 85 -12.91 -1.74 -13.26
CA PRO A 85 -12.31 -3.00 -13.71
C PRO A 85 -12.09 -3.10 -15.23
N GLU A 86 -12.69 -2.20 -16.00
CA GLU A 86 -12.55 -2.10 -17.46
C GLU A 86 -11.18 -1.55 -17.91
N TYR A 87 -10.49 -0.78 -17.07
CA TYR A 87 -9.16 -0.29 -17.43
C TYR A 87 -8.12 -1.40 -17.25
N ARG A 88 -7.42 -1.72 -18.34
CA ARG A 88 -6.26 -2.62 -18.34
C ARG A 88 -4.99 -1.83 -18.60
N ASN A 89 -3.97 -2.05 -17.77
CA ASN A 89 -2.64 -1.49 -17.97
C ASN A 89 -1.99 -2.11 -19.22
N THR A 90 -2.10 -1.44 -20.37
CA THR A 90 -1.34 -1.78 -21.59
C THR A 90 -0.35 -0.68 -21.99
N LEU A 91 0.03 0.18 -21.04
CA LEU A 91 0.90 1.33 -21.30
C LEU A 91 2.37 0.95 -21.10
N SER A 92 3.21 1.41 -22.03
CA SER A 92 4.67 1.28 -21.94
C SER A 92 5.21 2.41 -21.07
N ILE A 93 5.95 2.05 -20.03
CA ILE A 93 6.68 3.02 -19.20
C ILE A 93 8.03 3.29 -19.87
N PRO A 94 8.41 4.56 -20.12
CA PRO A 94 9.71 4.89 -20.69
C PRO A 94 10.82 4.64 -19.66
N ASP A 95 12.05 4.43 -20.14
CA ASP A 95 13.21 4.36 -19.26
C ASP A 95 13.49 5.73 -18.61
N PHE A 96 13.46 5.76 -17.28
CA PHE A 96 13.79 6.96 -16.51
C PHE A 96 15.29 7.05 -16.19
N PRO A 97 15.85 8.26 -16.09
CA PRO A 97 17.21 8.44 -15.59
C PRO A 97 17.33 7.90 -14.17
N ARG A 98 18.44 7.22 -13.85
CA ARG A 98 18.70 6.71 -12.48
C ARG A 98 18.65 7.79 -11.40
N SER A 99 18.93 9.05 -11.74
CA SER A 99 18.83 10.17 -10.80
C SER A 99 17.41 10.37 -10.24
N TYR A 100 16.37 9.92 -10.95
CA TYR A 100 14.98 10.06 -10.52
C TYR A 100 14.65 9.17 -9.31
N ARG A 101 15.44 8.12 -9.07
CA ARG A 101 15.26 7.20 -7.93
C ARG A 101 15.56 7.82 -6.58
N THR A 102 16.35 8.89 -6.58
CA THR A 102 16.85 9.57 -5.37
C THR A 102 16.29 10.98 -5.19
N ILE A 103 15.44 11.44 -6.12
CA ILE A 103 14.68 12.69 -5.99
C ILE A 103 13.30 12.31 -5.46
N TYR A 104 12.90 12.83 -4.31
CA TYR A 104 11.63 12.49 -3.67
C TYR A 104 10.64 13.65 -3.74
N VAL A 105 9.40 13.37 -4.13
CA VAL A 105 8.42 14.38 -4.56
C VAL A 105 7.02 14.23 -3.93
N GLY A 106 6.89 13.41 -2.90
CA GLY A 106 5.62 13.24 -2.19
C GLY A 106 5.64 12.19 -1.10
N GLN A 107 4.49 11.99 -0.47
CA GLN A 107 4.29 11.02 0.59
C GLN A 107 3.37 9.90 0.10
N GLU A 108 3.93 8.71 -0.08
CA GLU A 108 3.17 7.54 -0.53
C GLU A 108 3.71 6.21 0.01
N ALA A 109 4.93 6.16 0.56
CA ALA A 109 5.45 4.92 1.15
C ALA A 109 4.55 4.41 2.28
N ALA A 110 4.38 3.10 2.36
CA ALA A 110 3.48 2.47 3.33
C ALA A 110 3.94 2.63 4.81
N LEU A 111 5.22 2.93 5.03
CA LEU A 111 5.84 3.12 6.35
C LEU A 111 5.70 1.88 7.27
N TYR A 112 5.62 0.69 6.71
CA TYR A 112 5.54 -0.53 7.50
C TYR A 112 6.85 -0.79 8.27
N PRO A 113 6.77 -1.42 9.46
CA PRO A 113 7.94 -1.83 10.20
C PRO A 113 8.87 -2.73 9.37
N PRO A 114 10.20 -2.72 9.60
CA PRO A 114 11.15 -3.54 8.85
C PRO A 114 10.79 -5.03 8.79
N LEU A 115 10.25 -5.56 9.89
CA LEU A 115 9.83 -6.96 10.00
C LEU A 115 8.76 -7.36 8.98
N TYR A 116 7.95 -6.41 8.51
CA TYR A 116 6.91 -6.66 7.52
C TYR A 116 7.49 -7.28 6.23
N TYR A 117 8.60 -6.72 5.74
CA TYR A 117 9.26 -7.19 4.50
C TYR A 117 10.30 -8.28 4.74
N LEU A 118 10.80 -8.43 5.98
CA LEU A 118 11.79 -9.46 6.31
C LEU A 118 11.17 -10.84 6.54
N LEU A 119 9.93 -10.89 7.01
CA LEU A 119 9.26 -12.13 7.37
C LEU A 119 8.52 -12.79 6.19
N ASP A 120 8.57 -12.16 5.00
CA ASP A 120 7.91 -12.64 3.77
C ASP A 120 6.47 -13.11 4.05
N LEU A 121 5.76 -12.35 4.90
CA LEU A 121 4.39 -12.70 5.27
C LEU A 121 3.54 -12.53 4.01
N PRO A 122 2.91 -13.60 3.51
CA PRO A 122 2.08 -13.50 2.31
C PRO A 122 0.90 -12.57 2.59
N PHE A 123 0.65 -11.70 1.63
CA PHE A 123 -0.55 -10.87 1.49
C PHE A 123 -1.80 -11.75 1.35
#